data_AF-A0A158DUJ2-F1
#
_entry.id   AF-A0A158DUJ2-F1
#
_cell.length_a   1.000
_cell.length_b   1.000
_cell.length_c   1.000
_cell.angle_alpha   90.00
_cell.angle_beta   90.00
_cell.angle_gamma   90.00
#
_symmetry.space_group_name_H-M   'P 1'
#
loop_
_entity.id
_entity.type
_entity.pdbx_description
1 polymer ?
#
loop_
_entity_poly.entity_id
_entity_poly.type
_entity_poly.pdbx_seq_one_letter_code
_entity_poly.pdbx_strand_id
1 'polypeptide(L)'
;MSDASTPSPLYVKLLAETAQIGWSELERFFAQGKLIWVRGDIDLVSVAEAIANDDKQQVAQWLSAGHVERMQAETAADLAARDPELWAVVLSPWVCVQERG
;
A
#
# COMPACT_ATOMS: atom_id res chain seq x y z
N MET A 1 26.55 -15.73 -0.83
CA MET A 1 26.92 -15.12 0.46
C MET A 1 26.10 -13.86 0.59
N SER A 2 25.25 -13.85 1.61
CA SER A 2 24.09 -12.99 1.76
C SER A 2 24.48 -11.52 1.92
N ASP A 3 24.17 -10.70 0.93
CA ASP A 3 23.99 -9.27 1.15
C ASP A 3 22.53 -9.09 1.59
N ALA A 4 22.25 -9.44 2.84
CA ALA A 4 20.97 -9.08 3.44
C ALA A 4 21.03 -7.57 3.68
N SER A 5 20.64 -6.80 2.67
CA SER A 5 20.57 -5.35 2.74
C SER A 5 19.79 -4.98 4.00
N THR A 6 20.49 -4.36 4.96
CA THR A 6 19.85 -3.90 6.20
C THR A 6 18.68 -2.98 5.84
N PRO A 7 17.46 -3.24 6.34
CA PRO A 7 16.32 -2.38 6.08
C PRO A 7 16.63 -0.94 6.48
N SER A 8 16.19 0.02 5.67
CA SER A 8 16.42 1.43 5.99
C SER A 8 15.71 1.81 7.29
N PRO A 9 16.15 2.87 8.00
CA PRO A 9 15.41 3.40 9.15
C PRO A 9 13.97 3.80 8.83
N LEU A 10 13.71 4.27 7.59
CA LEU A 10 12.37 4.65 7.15
C LEU A 10 11.49 3.42 6.93
N TYR A 11 12.03 2.38 6.29
CA TYR A 11 11.36 1.09 6.16
C TYR A 11 10.94 0.54 7.52
N VAL A 12 11.87 0.49 8.49
CA VAL A 12 11.57 -0.03 9.84
C VAL A 12 10.47 0.78 10.52
N LYS A 13 10.49 2.11 10.37
CA LYS A 13 9.43 2.98 10.89
C LYS A 13 8.08 2.67 10.24
N LEU A 14 8.01 2.61 8.92
CA LEU A 14 6.78 2.36 8.17
C LEU A 14 6.22 0.96 8.46
N LEU A 15 7.09 -0.04 8.61
CA LEU A 15 6.72 -1.38 9.04
C LEU A 15 6.05 -1.36 10.43
N ALA A 16 6.59 -0.58 11.36
CA ALA A 16 5.99 -0.42 12.69
C ALA A 16 4.67 0.38 12.68
N GLU A 17 4.46 1.22 11.66
CA GLU A 17 3.21 1.96 11.43
C GLU A 17 2.20 1.17 10.58
N THR A 18 2.58 -0.01 10.08
CA THR A 18 1.70 -0.89 9.31
C THR A 18 0.71 -1.58 10.24
N ALA A 19 -0.58 -1.48 9.92
CA ALA A 19 -1.64 -2.03 10.76
C ALA A 19 -2.64 -2.86 9.95
N GLN A 20 -3.22 -3.85 10.61
CA GLN A 20 -4.39 -4.55 10.10
C GLN A 20 -5.60 -3.64 10.23
N ILE A 21 -6.44 -3.61 9.20
CA ILE A 21 -7.60 -2.73 9.12
C ILE A 21 -8.72 -3.41 8.33
N GLY A 22 -9.96 -3.12 8.70
CA GLY A 22 -11.13 -3.57 7.93
C GLY A 22 -11.48 -2.60 6.80
N TRP A 23 -12.24 -3.06 5.80
CA TRP A 23 -12.66 -2.22 4.68
C TRP A 23 -13.45 -0.98 5.12
N SER A 24 -14.35 -1.13 6.10
CA SER A 24 -15.22 -0.06 6.59
C SER A 24 -14.47 1.20 7.08
N GLU A 25 -13.26 1.05 7.62
CA GLU A 25 -12.42 2.17 8.06
C GLU A 25 -11.73 2.89 6.89
N LEU A 26 -11.54 2.18 5.77
CA LEU A 26 -10.89 2.66 4.56
C LEU A 26 -11.86 3.39 3.61
N GLU A 27 -13.17 3.12 3.69
CA GLU A 27 -14.20 3.73 2.83
C GLU A 27 -14.11 5.26 2.75
N ARG A 28 -13.87 5.93 3.89
CA ARG A 28 -13.74 7.40 3.93
C ARG A 28 -12.55 7.91 3.13
N PHE A 29 -11.46 7.14 3.06
CA PHE A 29 -10.26 7.49 2.31
C PHE A 29 -10.46 7.17 0.83
N PHE A 30 -11.17 6.07 0.53
CA PHE A 30 -11.60 5.74 -0.83
C PHE A 30 -12.46 6.86 -1.43
N ALA A 31 -13.48 7.33 -0.69
CA ALA A 31 -14.36 8.43 -1.10
C ALA A 31 -13.60 9.74 -1.36
N GLN A 32 -12.44 9.93 -0.71
CA GLN A 32 -11.55 11.08 -0.92
C GLN A 32 -10.53 10.86 -2.05
N GLY A 33 -10.54 9.69 -2.70
CA GLY A 33 -9.58 9.29 -3.73
C GLY A 33 -8.16 9.11 -3.19
N LYS A 34 -7.98 8.78 -1.91
CA LYS A 34 -6.69 8.71 -1.19
C LYS A 34 -6.10 7.31 -1.07
N LEU A 35 -6.79 6.28 -1.52
CA LEU A 35 -6.30 4.91 -1.43
C LEU A 35 -5.40 4.55 -2.61
N ILE A 36 -4.23 4.03 -2.29
CA ILE A 36 -3.31 3.39 -3.22
C ILE A 36 -3.40 1.89 -2.97
N TRP A 37 -3.80 1.15 -4.00
CA TRP A 37 -3.84 -0.30 -3.99
C TRP A 37 -2.48 -0.87 -4.35
N VAL A 38 -2.00 -1.82 -3.57
CA VAL A 38 -0.75 -2.55 -3.78
C VAL A 38 -1.10 -4.03 -3.98
N ARG A 39 -0.66 -4.59 -5.11
CA ARG A 39 -0.83 -6.02 -5.42
C ARG A 39 -0.02 -6.89 -4.46
N GLY A 40 -0.50 -8.11 -4.17
CA GLY A 40 0.13 -9.04 -3.23
C GLY A 40 1.48 -9.62 -3.66
N ASP A 41 1.99 -9.26 -4.84
CA ASP A 41 3.25 -9.73 -5.40
C ASP A 41 4.44 -8.81 -5.09
N ILE A 42 4.19 -7.64 -4.50
CA ILE A 42 5.21 -6.71 -4.02
C ILE A 42 4.96 -6.32 -2.56
N ASP A 43 6.00 -5.89 -1.87
CA ASP A 43 5.92 -5.55 -0.45
C ASP A 43 5.29 -4.16 -0.21
N LEU A 44 4.25 -4.10 0.63
CA LEU A 44 3.53 -2.89 0.98
C LEU A 44 4.44 -1.81 1.59
N VAL A 45 5.38 -2.20 2.45
CA VAL A 45 6.27 -1.25 3.15
C VAL A 45 7.29 -0.66 2.20
N SER A 46 7.81 -1.47 1.27
CA SER A 46 8.70 -1.03 0.20
C SER A 46 8.03 -0.01 -0.73
N VAL A 47 6.75 -0.21 -1.07
CA VAL A 47 5.97 0.77 -1.83
C VAL A 47 5.81 2.05 -1.03
N ALA A 48 5.47 1.93 0.25
CA ALA A 48 5.29 3.08 1.13
C ALA A 48 6.58 3.90 1.28
N GLU A 49 7.72 3.23 1.42
CA GLU A 49 9.03 3.86 1.48
C GLU A 49 9.38 4.60 0.20
N ALA A 50 9.19 3.98 -0.97
CA ALA A 50 9.46 4.62 -2.26
C ALA A 50 8.60 5.88 -2.46
N ILE A 51 7.32 5.83 -2.08
CA ILE A 51 6.43 7.00 -2.12
C ILE A 51 6.92 8.09 -1.15
N ALA A 52 7.29 7.72 0.08
CA ALA A 52 7.79 8.66 1.09
C ALA A 52 9.10 9.35 0.68
N ASN A 53 9.95 8.65 -0.07
CA ASN A 53 11.22 9.17 -0.60
C ASN A 53 11.07 9.92 -1.94
N ASP A 54 9.86 10.07 -2.47
CA ASP A 54 9.61 10.63 -3.81
C ASP A 54 10.40 9.90 -4.93
N ASP A 55 10.57 8.57 -4.81
CA ASP A 55 11.21 7.73 -5.82
C ASP A 55 10.26 7.51 -7.01
N LYS A 56 10.14 8.56 -7.84
CA LYS A 56 9.27 8.60 -9.01
C LYS A 56 9.60 7.51 -10.01
N GLN A 57 10.87 7.14 -10.13
CA GLN A 57 11.28 6.14 -11.11
C GLN A 57 10.76 4.76 -10.71
N GLN A 58 10.92 4.36 -9.45
CA GLN A 58 10.43 3.08 -8.96
C GLN A 58 8.90 3.04 -8.94
N VAL A 59 8.26 4.11 -8.45
CA VAL A 59 6.79 4.19 -8.39
C VAL A 59 6.17 4.16 -9.80
N ALA A 60 6.76 4.85 -10.79
CA ALA A 60 6.28 4.82 -12.17
C ALA A 60 6.40 3.43 -12.82
N GLN A 61 7.43 2.65 -12.47
CA GLN A 61 7.56 1.28 -12.94
C GLN A 61 6.44 0.39 -12.41
N TRP A 62 6.14 0.47 -11.11
CA TRP A 62 5.04 -0.30 -10.53
C TRP A 62 3.67 0.11 -11.05
N LEU A 63 3.45 1.41 -11.27
CA LEU A 63 2.23 1.91 -11.92
C LEU A 63 2.07 1.34 -13.33
N SER A 64 3.15 1.35 -14.13
CA SER A 64 3.14 0.85 -15.51
C SER A 64 2.95 -0.67 -15.57
N ALA A 65 3.45 -1.39 -14.57
CA ALA A 65 3.30 -2.84 -14.44
C ALA A 65 1.97 -3.27 -13.80
N GLY A 66 1.18 -2.34 -13.24
CA GLY A 66 -0.09 -2.63 -12.57
C GLY A 66 0.06 -3.19 -11.15
N HIS A 67 1.25 -3.13 -10.56
CA HIS A 67 1.48 -3.56 -9.16
C HIS A 67 1.00 -2.53 -8.14
N VAL A 68 1.02 -1.25 -8.51
CA VAL A 68 0.52 -0.15 -7.71
C VAL A 68 -0.49 0.61 -8.56
N GLU A 69 -1.63 0.96 -7.99
CA GLU A 69 -2.63 1.79 -8.67
C GLU A 69 -3.41 2.62 -7.65
N ARG A 70 -4.07 3.70 -8.09
CA ARG A 70 -5.14 4.26 -7.28
C ARG A 70 -6.23 3.21 -7.18
N MET A 71 -6.82 3.04 -6.00
CA MET A 71 -7.87 2.05 -5.83
C MET A 71 -9.04 2.35 -6.77
N GLN A 72 -9.39 1.37 -7.60
CA GLN A 72 -10.49 1.44 -8.55
C GLN A 72 -11.81 1.07 -7.86
N ALA A 73 -12.94 1.51 -8.44
CA ALA A 73 -14.26 1.26 -7.89
C ALA A 73 -14.60 -0.24 -7.84
N GLU A 74 -14.10 -1.01 -8.80
CA GLU A 74 -14.28 -2.45 -8.89
C GLU A 74 -13.58 -3.16 -7.72
N THR A 75 -12.34 -2.78 -7.41
CA THR A 75 -11.61 -3.31 -6.25
C THR A 75 -12.31 -2.93 -4.94
N ALA A 76 -12.73 -1.67 -4.80
CA ALA A 76 -13.46 -1.21 -3.62
C ALA A 76 -14.77 -1.99 -3.41
N ALA A 77 -15.53 -2.26 -4.48
CA ALA A 77 -16.76 -3.04 -4.42
C ALA A 77 -16.51 -4.50 -4.04
N ASP A 78 -15.44 -5.12 -4.55
CA ASP A 78 -15.05 -6.48 -4.20
C ASP A 78 -14.61 -6.59 -2.73
N LEU A 79 -13.80 -5.64 -2.24
CA LEU A 79 -13.40 -5.57 -0.83
C LEU A 79 -14.62 -5.36 0.09
N ALA A 80 -15.57 -4.52 -0.31
CA ALA A 80 -16.82 -4.33 0.44
C ALA A 80 -17.67 -5.60 0.50
N ALA A 81 -17.64 -6.43 -0.55
CA ALA A 81 -18.43 -7.65 -0.63
C ALA A 81 -17.81 -8.82 0.13
N ARG A 82 -16.48 -8.96 0.08
CA ARG A 82 -15.74 -10.06 0.72
C ARG A 82 -15.29 -9.75 2.15
N ASP A 83 -15.15 -8.47 2.49
CA ASP A 83 -14.60 -7.96 3.75
C ASP A 83 -13.33 -8.71 4.21
N PRO A 84 -12.29 -8.81 3.36
CA PRO A 84 -11.06 -9.48 3.77
C PRO A 84 -10.31 -8.64 4.80
N GLU A 85 -9.41 -9.28 5.54
CA GLU A 85 -8.42 -8.53 6.33
C GLU A 85 -7.45 -7.80 5.40
N LEU A 86 -7.16 -6.54 5.70
CA LEU A 86 -6.27 -5.70 4.91
C LEU A 86 -5.09 -5.22 5.74
N TRP A 87 -3.96 -5.01 5.09
CA TRP A 87 -2.86 -4.23 5.63
C TRP A 87 -2.93 -2.80 5.11
N ALA A 88 -2.66 -1.82 5.96
CA ALA A 88 -2.54 -0.43 5.55
C ALA A 88 -1.33 0.28 6.17
N VAL A 89 -0.75 1.18 5.38
CA VAL A 89 0.30 2.13 5.78
C VAL A 89 -0.12 3.53 5.38
N VAL A 90 -0.13 4.45 6.33
CA VAL A 90 -0.58 5.84 6.10
C VAL A 90 0.61 6.72 5.75
N LEU A 91 0.52 7.42 4.62
CA LEU A 91 1.53 8.34 4.09
C LEU A 91 0.84 9.63 3.65
N SER A 92 0.76 10.65 4.49
CA SER A 92 -0.05 11.84 4.17
C SER A 92 0.27 12.41 2.77
N PRO A 93 -0.74 12.60 1.89
CA PRO A 93 -2.18 12.46 2.12
C PRO A 93 -2.78 11.07 1.79
N TRP A 94 -1.98 10.10 1.36
CA TRP A 94 -2.34 8.78 0.86
C TRP A 94 -2.41 7.70 1.95
N VAL A 95 -3.07 6.60 1.63
CA VAL A 95 -3.02 5.35 2.39
C VAL A 95 -2.73 4.22 1.41
N CYS A 96 -1.63 3.51 1.60
CA CYS A 96 -1.31 2.31 0.83
C CYS A 96 -2.02 1.12 1.48
N VAL A 97 -2.67 0.29 0.68
CA VAL A 97 -3.51 -0.84 1.14
C VAL A 97 -3.19 -2.08 0.31
N GLN A 98 -3.15 -3.24 0.97
CA GLN A 98 -2.94 -4.55 0.37
C GLN A 98 -3.81 -5.59 1.07
N GLU A 99 -4.31 -6.62 0.36
CA GLU A 99 -4.98 -7.76 1.03
C GLU A 99 -3.98 -8.51 1.91
N ARG A 100 -4.45 -8.95 3.07
CA ARG A 100 -3.71 -9.90 3.88
C ARG A 100 -3.82 -11.29 3.23
N GLY A 101 -2.70 -11.74 2.65
CA GLY A 101 -2.49 -13.12 2.21
C GLY A 101 -2.02 -14.04 3.32
#